data_AF-A0A348AEK4-F1
#
_entry.id   AF-A0A348AEK4-F1
#
_cell.length_a   1.000
_cell.length_b   1.000
_cell.length_c   1.000
_cell.angle_alpha   90.00
_cell.angle_beta   90.00
_cell.angle_gamma   90.00
#
_symmetry.space_group_name_H-M   'P 1'
#
loop_
_entity.id
_entity.type
_entity.pdbx_description
1 polymer ?
#
loop_
_entity_poly.entity_id
_entity_poly.type
_entity_poly.pdbx_seq_one_letter_code
_entity_poly.pdbx_strand_id
1 'polypeptide(L)'
;MPFAIAIGTDPLIPLVASMAIPAGINEADVIGGLRGKPLEVVKGETVDLFVPHNAEIVIEGTVDIDQTRSEGPFGEYTGYMTSTRKEQPVFHVSALTHRDDPILTVVCPGEPVDDHLCMSVSLAADALCVLRQNNIPVIMTYIPPIAALHLLIIAVDKKAYQGNDIIQDIGQTIWSTKIGTLLPKILVVDSDIDPTDTNKVLWSFATKCHPQKGVVFFPSTVVFPLSPYLYPEEKKNRKCTTVIFDCTWPSDWNNDYIPQKGSFDSLWPKEIQEKVLSNWTDYGFSNYEVE
;
A
#
# COMPACT_ATOMS: atom_id res chain seq x y z
N MET A 1 21.21 -13.17 18.46
CA MET A 1 21.44 -11.77 18.00
C MET A 1 20.74 -10.82 18.97
N PRO A 2 21.32 -9.68 19.39
CA PRO A 2 20.63 -8.73 20.27
C PRO A 2 19.39 -8.13 19.57
N PHE A 3 18.35 -7.84 20.34
CA PHE A 3 17.13 -7.17 19.86
C PHE A 3 16.61 -6.15 20.87
N ALA A 4 15.84 -5.19 20.38
CA ALA A 4 14.95 -4.36 21.18
C ALA A 4 13.61 -4.17 20.44
N ILE A 5 12.49 -4.25 21.15
CA ILE A 5 11.14 -3.94 20.62
C ILE A 5 10.64 -2.70 21.36
N ALA A 6 10.30 -1.65 20.63
CA ALA A 6 9.73 -0.43 21.17
C ALA A 6 8.24 -0.34 20.83
N ILE A 7 7.39 -0.13 21.85
CA ILE A 7 5.92 -0.11 21.75
C ILE A 7 5.41 1.24 22.27
N GLY A 8 4.31 1.74 21.71
CA GLY A 8 3.79 3.07 22.04
C GLY A 8 4.81 4.15 21.71
N THR A 9 5.27 4.17 20.47
CA THR A 9 6.28 5.14 20.01
C THR A 9 5.60 6.31 19.29
N ASP A 10 6.40 7.33 18.96
CA ASP A 10 5.96 8.39 18.05
C ASP A 10 5.37 7.80 16.76
N PRO A 11 4.16 8.20 16.30
CA PRO A 11 3.47 7.56 15.16
C PRO A 11 4.25 7.53 13.85
N LEU A 12 5.23 8.43 13.67
CA LEU A 12 6.11 8.40 12.49
C LEU A 12 7.04 7.18 12.49
N ILE A 13 7.39 6.64 13.66
CA ILE A 13 8.26 5.46 13.80
C ILE A 13 7.63 4.21 13.18
N PRO A 14 6.43 3.73 13.60
CA PRO A 14 5.82 2.55 13.00
C PRO A 14 5.47 2.77 11.53
N LEU A 15 5.14 4.01 11.12
CA LEU A 15 4.92 4.33 9.71
C LEU A 15 6.19 4.08 8.89
N VAL A 16 7.33 4.67 9.30
CA VAL A 16 8.61 4.52 8.59
C VAL A 16 9.15 3.10 8.68
N ALA A 17 9.00 2.43 9.83
CA ALA A 17 9.40 1.03 10.01
C ALA A 17 8.61 0.06 9.11
N SER A 18 7.42 0.46 8.63
CA SER A 18 6.62 -0.32 7.66
C SER A 18 7.00 -0.06 6.19
N MET A 19 7.85 0.93 5.91
CA MET A 19 8.26 1.29 4.55
C MET A 19 9.30 0.31 3.99
N ALA A 20 9.32 0.12 2.67
CA ALA A 20 10.32 -0.72 2.01
C ALA A 20 11.67 0.02 1.81
N ILE A 21 12.28 0.47 2.90
CA ILE A 21 13.54 1.21 2.87
C ILE A 21 14.70 0.31 2.37
N PRO A 22 15.59 0.82 1.50
CA PRO A 22 16.72 0.03 0.99
C PRO A 22 17.67 -0.47 2.09
N ALA A 23 18.25 -1.65 1.88
CA ALA A 23 19.21 -2.22 2.81
C ALA A 23 20.42 -1.30 3.03
N GLY A 24 20.84 -1.16 4.29
CA GLY A 24 21.96 -0.31 4.69
C GLY A 24 21.60 1.15 4.97
N ILE A 25 20.33 1.54 4.77
CA ILE A 25 19.80 2.84 5.22
C ILE A 25 19.15 2.65 6.59
N ASN A 26 19.45 3.56 7.52
CA ASN A 26 18.87 3.55 8.85
C ASN A 26 17.54 4.32 8.85
N GLU A 27 16.46 3.67 9.27
CA GLU A 27 15.12 4.24 9.36
C GLU A 27 15.06 5.47 10.28
N ALA A 28 15.91 5.54 11.32
CA ALA A 28 16.00 6.72 12.19
C ALA A 28 16.44 7.98 11.43
N ASP A 29 17.31 7.85 10.43
CA ASP A 29 17.75 8.97 9.59
C ASP A 29 16.63 9.40 8.63
N VAL A 30 15.84 8.45 8.12
CA VAL A 30 14.65 8.74 7.30
C VAL A 30 13.60 9.49 8.11
N ILE A 31 13.33 9.05 9.33
CA ILE A 31 12.47 9.77 10.30
C ILE A 31 13.00 11.19 10.51
N GLY A 32 14.33 11.32 10.69
CA GLY A 32 15.00 12.60 10.83
C GLY A 32 14.79 13.54 9.64
N GLY A 33 14.92 13.00 8.42
CA GLY A 33 14.69 13.72 7.17
C GLY A 33 13.24 14.17 6.98
N LEU A 34 12.26 13.31 7.27
CA LEU A 34 10.83 13.63 7.17
C LEU A 34 10.41 14.69 8.19
N ARG A 35 10.95 14.62 9.40
CA ARG A 35 10.61 15.51 10.51
C ARG A 35 11.39 16.82 10.50
N GLY A 36 12.53 16.87 9.80
CA GLY A 36 13.48 17.99 9.84
C GLY A 36 14.28 18.10 11.14
N LYS A 37 14.20 17.09 12.03
CA LYS A 37 15.02 16.98 13.24
C LYS A 37 15.31 15.50 13.54
N PRO A 38 16.51 15.15 14.04
CA PRO A 38 16.88 13.77 14.36
C PRO A 38 15.91 13.09 15.33
N LEU A 39 15.78 11.77 15.20
CA LEU A 39 15.06 10.97 16.19
C LEU A 39 15.87 10.93 17.49
N GLU A 40 15.23 11.29 18.60
CA GLU A 40 15.83 11.20 19.93
C GLU A 40 15.81 9.75 20.41
N VAL A 41 16.99 9.24 20.75
CA VAL A 41 17.20 7.86 21.17
C VAL A 41 18.03 7.78 22.44
N VAL A 42 17.84 6.70 23.21
CA VAL A 42 18.61 6.36 24.40
C VAL A 42 19.21 4.97 24.26
N LYS A 43 20.30 4.70 24.97
CA LYS A 43 20.93 3.37 24.97
C LYS A 43 20.06 2.39 25.75
N GLY A 44 19.91 1.17 25.25
CA GLY A 44 19.27 0.08 25.99
C GLY A 44 20.02 -0.27 27.28
N GLU A 45 19.31 -0.81 28.26
CA GLU A 45 19.85 -1.15 29.58
C GLU A 45 20.77 -2.38 29.54
N THR A 46 20.43 -3.35 28.69
CA THR A 46 21.06 -4.68 28.65
C THR A 46 21.63 -5.06 27.28
N VAL A 47 21.35 -4.26 26.25
CA VAL A 47 21.82 -4.46 24.88
C VAL A 47 22.53 -3.23 24.34
N ASP A 48 23.49 -3.42 23.42
CA ASP A 48 24.19 -2.32 22.75
C ASP A 48 23.39 -1.81 21.54
N LEU A 49 22.14 -1.44 21.78
CA LEU A 49 21.21 -0.87 20.80
C LEU A 49 20.66 0.46 21.31
N PHE A 50 20.23 1.31 20.38
CA PHE A 50 19.54 2.55 20.69
C PHE A 50 18.03 2.37 20.45
N VAL A 51 17.22 2.88 21.37
CA VAL A 51 15.76 2.81 21.32
C VAL A 51 15.15 4.22 21.40
N PRO A 52 13.95 4.46 20.83
CA PRO A 52 13.31 5.78 20.90
C PRO A 52 13.14 6.24 22.35
N HIS A 53 13.57 7.46 22.66
CA HIS A 53 13.55 7.98 24.03
C HIS A 53 12.13 8.03 24.64
N ASN A 54 11.13 8.18 23.78
CA ASN A 54 9.73 8.39 24.13
C ASN A 54 8.86 7.14 23.95
N ALA A 55 9.46 5.96 23.78
CA ALA A 55 8.70 4.71 23.77
C ALA A 55 7.97 4.50 25.12
N GLU A 56 6.72 4.05 25.06
CA GLU A 56 5.94 3.67 26.25
C GLU A 56 6.51 2.42 26.93
N ILE A 57 6.90 1.42 26.14
CA ILE A 57 7.47 0.15 26.60
C ILE A 57 8.63 -0.25 25.69
N VAL A 58 9.74 -0.70 26.27
CA VAL A 58 10.87 -1.30 25.55
C VAL A 58 11.15 -2.69 26.10
N ILE A 59 11.23 -3.69 25.22
CA ILE A 59 11.61 -5.07 25.54
C ILE A 59 12.97 -5.34 24.91
N GLU A 60 13.95 -5.72 25.72
CA GLU A 60 15.32 -5.97 25.29
C GLU A 60 15.71 -7.44 25.47
N GLY A 61 16.65 -7.92 24.66
CA GLY A 61 17.13 -9.29 24.80
C GLY A 61 17.96 -9.81 23.66
N THR A 62 17.93 -11.13 23.49
CA THR A 62 18.54 -11.82 22.36
C THR A 62 17.55 -12.76 21.68
N VAL A 63 17.61 -12.85 20.35
CA VAL A 63 16.93 -13.88 19.58
C VAL A 63 17.87 -15.06 19.36
N ASP A 64 17.38 -16.26 19.67
CA ASP A 64 18.01 -17.55 19.41
C ASP A 64 17.29 -18.20 18.21
N ILE A 65 18.03 -18.42 17.11
CA ILE A 65 17.49 -18.99 15.88
C ILE A 65 17.50 -20.52 15.89
N ASP A 66 18.25 -21.13 16.80
CA ASP A 66 18.33 -22.59 16.96
C ASP A 66 17.27 -23.10 17.94
N GLN A 67 16.85 -22.24 18.89
CA GLN A 67 15.71 -22.51 19.74
C GLN A 67 14.41 -22.01 19.12
N THR A 68 13.46 -22.92 18.88
CA THR A 68 12.13 -22.56 18.37
C THR A 68 11.00 -22.93 19.34
N ARG A 69 9.87 -22.24 19.19
CA ARG A 69 8.60 -22.57 19.84
C ARG A 69 7.43 -22.39 18.89
N SER A 70 6.34 -23.11 19.16
CA SER A 70 5.08 -23.00 18.43
C SER A 70 4.42 -21.63 18.61
N GLU A 71 4.26 -20.92 17.50
CA GLU A 71 3.62 -19.60 17.39
C GLU A 71 2.40 -19.68 16.43
N GLY A 72 1.41 -18.81 16.61
CA GLY A 72 0.18 -18.76 15.83
C GLY A 72 -0.96 -19.67 16.36
N PRO A 73 -2.00 -19.94 15.56
CA PRO A 73 -2.32 -19.19 14.34
C PRO A 73 -2.70 -17.75 14.70
N PHE A 74 -2.66 -16.86 13.71
CA PHE A 74 -2.93 -15.44 13.90
C PHE A 74 -3.92 -14.95 12.83
N GLY A 75 -4.72 -13.94 13.16
CA GLY A 75 -5.49 -13.21 12.15
C GLY A 75 -4.51 -12.43 11.28
N GLU A 76 -4.53 -12.64 9.98
CA GLU A 76 -3.58 -11.99 9.08
C GLU A 76 -4.24 -10.80 8.38
N TYR A 77 -3.42 -9.86 7.89
CA TYR A 77 -3.85 -8.68 7.10
C TYR A 77 -4.86 -9.03 5.99
N THR A 78 -4.82 -10.25 5.47
CA THR A 78 -5.76 -10.71 4.45
C THR A 78 -7.24 -10.75 4.85
N GLY A 79 -7.58 -10.58 6.14
CA GLY A 79 -8.94 -10.81 6.66
C GLY A 79 -9.17 -12.20 7.24
N TYR A 80 -8.19 -13.09 7.15
CA TYR A 80 -8.36 -14.51 7.46
C TYR A 80 -7.19 -15.07 8.25
N MET A 81 -7.44 -16.13 9.02
CA MET A 81 -6.39 -16.97 9.59
C MET A 81 -5.84 -17.92 8.50
N THR A 82 -4.88 -17.44 7.72
CA THR A 82 -4.34 -18.19 6.55
C THR A 82 -3.14 -19.08 6.89
N SER A 83 -2.58 -18.90 8.09
CA SER A 83 -1.42 -19.63 8.60
C SER A 83 -1.83 -20.64 9.68
N THR A 84 -1.17 -21.80 9.68
CA THR A 84 -1.20 -22.73 10.82
C THR A 84 -0.10 -22.36 11.80
N ARG A 85 -0.14 -22.95 13.00
CA ARG A 85 0.99 -22.89 13.92
C ARG A 85 2.28 -23.32 13.24
N LYS A 86 3.37 -22.59 13.49
CA LYS A 86 4.72 -22.89 13.00
C LYS A 86 5.72 -22.67 14.13
N GLU A 87 6.84 -23.36 14.03
CA GLU A 87 7.98 -23.13 14.90
C GLU A 87 8.67 -21.82 14.50
N GLN A 88 8.77 -20.88 15.44
CA GLN A 88 9.42 -19.58 15.27
C GLN A 88 10.57 -19.43 16.27
N PRO A 89 11.60 -18.61 15.95
CA PRO A 89 12.72 -18.32 16.86
C PRO A 89 12.26 -17.78 18.23
N VAL A 90 12.96 -18.16 19.29
CA VAL A 90 12.68 -17.67 20.64
C VAL A 90 13.39 -16.34 20.92
N PHE A 91 12.64 -15.40 21.49
CA PHE A 91 13.14 -14.14 22.01
C PHE A 91 13.37 -14.30 23.52
N HIS A 92 14.63 -14.27 23.95
CA HIS A 92 15.02 -14.28 25.36
C HIS A 92 15.09 -12.85 25.88
N VAL A 93 14.11 -12.47 26.70
CA VAL A 93 14.02 -11.13 27.30
C VAL A 93 15.02 -11.00 28.45
N SER A 94 15.88 -9.98 28.41
CA SER A 94 16.81 -9.62 29.48
C SER A 94 16.34 -8.42 30.30
N ALA A 95 15.58 -7.51 29.70
CA ALA A 95 15.00 -6.36 30.39
C ALA A 95 13.68 -5.93 29.75
N LEU A 96 12.84 -5.31 30.58
CA LEU A 96 11.66 -4.57 30.15
C LEU A 96 11.69 -3.23 30.89
N THR A 97 11.72 -2.14 30.14
CA THR A 97 11.63 -0.77 30.67
C THR A 97 10.36 -0.11 30.15
N HIS A 98 9.80 0.83 30.91
CA HIS A 98 8.55 1.49 30.54
C HIS A 98 8.43 2.86 31.22
N ARG A 99 7.57 3.73 30.67
CA ARG A 99 7.16 4.98 31.32
C ARG A 99 6.26 4.71 32.52
N ASP A 100 6.11 5.68 33.42
CA ASP A 100 5.04 5.63 34.42
C ASP A 100 3.68 5.56 33.71
N ASP A 101 2.81 4.64 34.15
CA ASP A 101 1.49 4.37 33.53
C ASP A 101 1.56 4.06 32.02
N PRO A 102 2.22 2.95 31.61
CA PRO A 102 2.57 2.73 30.22
C PRO A 102 1.38 2.34 29.34
N ILE A 103 1.35 2.87 28.12
CA ILE A 103 0.34 2.55 27.11
C ILE A 103 0.83 1.43 26.19
N LEU A 104 0.17 0.27 26.29
CA LEU A 104 0.39 -0.84 25.35
C LEU A 104 -0.47 -0.64 24.09
N THR A 105 0.15 -0.19 23.00
CA THR A 105 -0.51 -0.13 21.69
C THR A 105 -0.64 -1.53 21.09
N VAL A 106 -1.83 -1.90 20.65
CA VAL A 106 -2.13 -3.20 20.04
C VAL A 106 -2.83 -3.02 18.70
N VAL A 107 -2.56 -3.93 17.77
CA VAL A 107 -3.33 -4.09 16.54
C VAL A 107 -4.09 -5.42 16.65
N CYS A 108 -5.36 -5.40 16.29
CA CYS A 108 -6.17 -6.61 16.16
C CYS A 108 -6.37 -6.87 14.66
N PRO A 109 -5.43 -7.56 14.00
CA PRO A 109 -5.49 -7.74 12.57
C PRO A 109 -6.63 -8.67 12.17
N GLY A 110 -7.23 -8.39 11.02
CA GLY A 110 -8.35 -9.14 10.52
C GLY A 110 -8.94 -8.53 9.27
N GLU A 111 -10.27 -8.52 9.19
CA GLU A 111 -10.97 -7.91 8.07
C GLU A 111 -10.57 -6.43 7.97
N PRO A 112 -10.16 -5.95 6.79
CA PRO A 112 -9.77 -4.56 6.64
C PRO A 112 -10.94 -3.62 7.01
N VAL A 113 -10.70 -2.46 7.61
CA VAL A 113 -9.41 -1.75 7.69
C VAL A 113 -8.85 -1.72 9.11
N ASP A 114 -7.58 -2.08 9.25
CA ASP A 114 -6.76 -1.98 10.48
C ASP A 114 -5.49 -1.12 10.23
N ASP A 115 -4.28 -1.62 10.49
CA ASP A 115 -2.99 -0.98 10.19
C ASP A 115 -2.59 -1.01 8.70
N HIS A 116 -3.41 -1.60 7.83
CA HIS A 116 -3.29 -1.56 6.37
C HIS A 116 -2.89 -0.20 5.80
N LEU A 117 -3.41 0.89 6.38
CA LEU A 117 -3.14 2.25 5.92
C LEU A 117 -1.63 2.58 5.93
N CYS A 118 -0.89 2.12 6.95
CA CYS A 118 0.54 2.38 7.11
C CYS A 118 1.35 1.86 5.92
N MET A 119 1.10 0.60 5.54
CA MET A 119 1.75 -0.01 4.38
C MET A 119 1.19 0.50 3.05
N SER A 120 -0.12 0.77 2.98
CA SER A 120 -0.79 1.18 1.74
C SER A 120 -0.22 2.49 1.18
N VAL A 121 -0.03 3.50 2.04
CA VAL A 121 0.52 4.80 1.63
C VAL A 121 1.96 4.64 1.14
N SER A 122 2.78 3.94 1.92
CA SER A 122 4.21 3.76 1.65
C SER A 122 4.46 2.96 0.37
N LEU A 123 3.79 1.80 0.21
CA LEU A 123 3.93 0.96 -0.97
C LEU A 123 3.35 1.61 -2.23
N ALA A 124 2.27 2.41 -2.10
CA ALA A 124 1.76 3.20 -3.22
C ALA A 124 2.81 4.23 -3.67
N ALA A 125 3.43 4.97 -2.74
CA ALA A 125 4.48 5.93 -3.05
C ALA A 125 5.70 5.26 -3.70
N ASP A 126 6.11 4.09 -3.23
CA ASP A 126 7.20 3.31 -3.83
C ASP A 126 6.83 2.88 -5.27
N ALA A 127 5.61 2.40 -5.49
CA ALA A 127 5.13 2.05 -6.83
C ALA A 127 5.15 3.27 -7.78
N LEU A 128 4.71 4.43 -7.30
CA LEU A 128 4.76 5.69 -8.06
C LEU A 128 6.18 6.03 -8.48
N CYS A 129 7.12 5.92 -7.54
CA CYS A 129 8.52 6.25 -7.76
C CYS A 129 9.14 5.32 -8.82
N VAL A 130 8.98 4.01 -8.66
CA VAL A 130 9.55 3.00 -9.57
C VAL A 130 8.96 3.12 -10.98
N LEU A 131 7.64 3.36 -11.11
CA LEU A 131 7.00 3.57 -12.40
C LEU A 131 7.55 4.81 -13.11
N ARG A 132 7.71 5.93 -12.40
CA ARG A 132 8.30 7.17 -12.94
C ARG A 132 9.75 7.00 -13.36
N GLN A 133 10.55 6.27 -12.58
CA GLN A 133 11.93 5.94 -12.93
C GLN A 133 12.05 5.13 -14.22
N ASN A 134 11.01 4.37 -14.57
CA ASN A 134 10.91 3.61 -15.82
C ASN A 134 10.17 4.40 -16.93
N ASN A 135 10.04 5.72 -16.81
CA ASN A 135 9.40 6.61 -17.79
C ASN A 135 7.92 6.30 -18.07
N ILE A 136 7.22 5.65 -17.14
CA ILE A 136 5.78 5.45 -17.23
C ILE A 136 5.10 6.74 -16.76
N PRO A 137 4.20 7.36 -17.55
CA PRO A 137 3.52 8.63 -17.23
C PRO A 137 2.39 8.40 -16.21
N VAL A 138 2.77 7.94 -15.02
CA VAL A 138 1.86 7.73 -13.91
C VAL A 138 1.55 9.06 -13.21
N ILE A 139 0.26 9.33 -13.08
CA ILE A 139 -0.26 10.49 -12.37
C ILE A 139 -0.21 10.21 -10.87
N MET A 140 -0.83 9.11 -10.46
CA MET A 140 -0.96 8.70 -9.07
C MET A 140 -1.11 7.18 -8.97
N THR A 141 -0.63 6.62 -7.87
CA THR A 141 -0.87 5.24 -7.45
C THR A 141 -1.62 5.27 -6.13
N TYR A 142 -2.47 4.28 -5.90
CA TYR A 142 -3.19 4.14 -4.65
C TYR A 142 -3.44 2.67 -4.34
N ILE A 143 -3.25 2.30 -3.08
CA ILE A 143 -3.63 0.99 -2.56
C ILE A 143 -4.79 1.25 -1.60
N PRO A 144 -6.04 0.89 -1.97
CA PRO A 144 -7.16 1.04 -1.05
C PRO A 144 -6.92 0.19 0.20
N PRO A 145 -6.94 0.77 1.42
CA PRO A 145 -6.78 -0.02 2.64
C PRO A 145 -7.83 -1.14 2.75
N ILE A 146 -9.04 -0.89 2.24
CA ILE A 146 -10.13 -1.87 2.18
C ILE A 146 -9.80 -3.11 1.31
N ALA A 147 -8.80 -3.01 0.42
CA ALA A 147 -8.36 -4.13 -0.42
C ALA A 147 -7.28 -5.00 0.25
N ALA A 148 -6.95 -4.75 1.51
CA ALA A 148 -6.01 -5.55 2.29
C ALA A 148 -4.65 -5.78 1.60
N LEU A 149 -4.08 -4.77 0.95
CA LEU A 149 -2.86 -4.87 0.13
C LEU A 149 -2.94 -5.86 -1.06
N HIS A 150 -4.13 -6.19 -1.57
CA HIS A 150 -4.26 -7.10 -2.73
C HIS A 150 -4.51 -6.39 -4.07
N LEU A 151 -4.65 -5.06 -4.06
CA LEU A 151 -4.97 -4.25 -5.24
C LEU A 151 -4.14 -2.96 -5.27
N LEU A 152 -3.46 -2.73 -6.38
CA LEU A 152 -2.83 -1.46 -6.72
C LEU A 152 -3.64 -0.77 -7.82
N ILE A 153 -4.07 0.45 -7.60
CA ILE A 153 -4.72 1.30 -8.60
C ILE A 153 -3.70 2.28 -9.14
N ILE A 154 -3.63 2.43 -10.46
CA ILE A 154 -2.66 3.29 -11.15
C ILE A 154 -3.41 4.18 -12.13
N ALA A 155 -3.41 5.49 -11.91
CA ALA A 155 -3.86 6.46 -12.89
C ALA A 155 -2.70 6.83 -13.83
N VAL A 156 -2.91 6.72 -15.13
CA VAL A 156 -1.88 6.99 -16.15
C VAL A 156 -2.36 7.96 -17.21
N ASP A 157 -1.43 8.75 -17.75
CA ASP A 157 -1.64 9.44 -19.01
C ASP A 157 -1.11 8.58 -20.16
N LYS A 158 -1.97 7.73 -20.73
CA LYS A 158 -1.60 6.88 -21.88
C LYS A 158 -1.12 7.69 -23.09
N LYS A 159 -1.56 8.93 -23.27
CA LYS A 159 -1.14 9.77 -24.42
C LYS A 159 0.29 10.27 -24.28
N ALA A 160 0.78 10.45 -23.05
CA ALA A 160 2.15 10.84 -22.76
C ALA A 160 3.15 9.66 -22.82
N TYR A 161 2.67 8.42 -22.94
CA TYR A 161 3.52 7.24 -22.93
C TYR A 161 4.17 7.02 -24.30
N GLN A 162 5.49 6.85 -24.32
CA GLN A 162 6.29 6.73 -25.53
C GLN A 162 6.70 5.28 -25.88
N GLY A 163 6.35 4.32 -25.01
CA GLY A 163 6.64 2.90 -25.25
C GLY A 163 5.55 2.21 -26.07
N ASN A 164 5.71 0.89 -26.23
CA ASN A 164 4.80 0.10 -27.08
C ASN A 164 3.54 -0.35 -26.33
N ASP A 165 3.69 -0.88 -25.13
CA ASP A 165 2.60 -1.45 -24.34
C ASP A 165 2.77 -1.09 -22.86
N ILE A 166 2.08 -0.03 -22.45
CA ILE A 166 2.14 0.50 -21.09
C ILE A 166 1.69 -0.54 -20.05
N ILE A 167 0.76 -1.44 -20.40
CA ILE A 167 0.25 -2.44 -19.46
C ILE A 167 1.32 -3.51 -19.20
N GLN A 168 2.02 -3.95 -20.25
CA GLN A 168 3.17 -4.85 -20.12
C GLN A 168 4.28 -4.21 -19.29
N ASP A 169 4.63 -2.96 -19.59
CA ASP A 169 5.69 -2.25 -18.88
C ASP A 169 5.34 -2.02 -17.41
N ILE A 170 4.10 -1.65 -17.08
CA ILE A 170 3.62 -1.54 -15.68
C ILE A 170 3.80 -2.88 -14.97
N GLY A 171 3.32 -3.98 -15.56
CA GLY A 171 3.37 -5.29 -14.93
C GLY A 171 4.80 -5.77 -14.69
N GLN A 172 5.66 -5.68 -15.70
CA GLN A 172 7.08 -6.03 -15.57
C GLN A 172 7.79 -5.16 -14.53
N THR A 173 7.51 -3.86 -14.53
CA THR A 173 8.10 -2.91 -13.58
C THR A 173 7.70 -3.26 -12.15
N ILE A 174 6.40 -3.38 -11.86
CA ILE A 174 5.93 -3.61 -10.47
C ILE A 174 6.33 -5.01 -9.97
N TRP A 175 6.10 -6.07 -10.75
CA TRP A 175 6.38 -7.44 -10.30
C TRP A 175 7.86 -7.85 -10.34
N SER A 176 8.74 -7.00 -10.86
CA SER A 176 10.20 -7.13 -10.67
C SER A 176 10.70 -6.60 -9.32
N THR A 177 9.85 -5.90 -8.57
CA THR A 177 10.17 -5.35 -7.25
C THR A 177 9.55 -6.13 -6.09
N LYS A 178 9.98 -5.84 -4.86
CA LYS A 178 9.37 -6.40 -3.64
C LYS A 178 7.89 -6.01 -3.50
N ILE A 179 7.50 -4.83 -3.99
CA ILE A 179 6.13 -4.28 -3.92
C ILE A 179 5.15 -5.25 -4.59
N GLY A 180 5.51 -5.74 -5.78
CA GLY A 180 4.67 -6.64 -6.55
C GLY A 180 4.38 -7.98 -5.86
N THR A 181 5.19 -8.39 -4.88
CA THR A 181 4.94 -9.65 -4.16
C THR A 181 3.68 -9.60 -3.30
N LEU A 182 3.33 -8.42 -2.78
CA LEU A 182 2.11 -8.19 -1.99
C LEU A 182 0.89 -7.89 -2.86
N LEU A 183 1.09 -7.29 -4.04
CA LEU A 183 0.04 -6.75 -4.90
C LEU A 183 -0.19 -7.63 -6.15
N PRO A 184 -1.00 -8.70 -6.04
CA PRO A 184 -1.25 -9.62 -7.14
C PRO A 184 -2.19 -9.08 -8.22
N LYS A 185 -2.90 -8.00 -7.94
CA LYS A 185 -3.87 -7.38 -8.85
C LYS A 185 -3.53 -5.90 -9.02
N ILE A 186 -3.51 -5.46 -10.26
CA ILE A 186 -3.34 -4.06 -10.62
C ILE A 186 -4.57 -3.63 -11.42
N LEU A 187 -5.06 -2.43 -11.18
CA LEU A 187 -6.13 -1.81 -11.96
C LEU A 187 -5.61 -0.48 -12.50
N VAL A 188 -5.57 -0.35 -13.83
CA VAL A 188 -5.06 0.84 -14.50
C VAL A 188 -6.24 1.68 -14.98
N VAL A 189 -6.27 2.95 -14.61
CA VAL A 189 -7.32 3.92 -14.98
C VAL A 189 -6.74 5.10 -15.73
N ASP A 190 -7.58 5.79 -16.51
CA ASP A 190 -7.19 7.01 -17.20
C ASP A 190 -6.88 8.14 -16.20
N SER A 191 -6.12 9.14 -16.64
CA SER A 191 -5.71 10.30 -15.84
C SER A 191 -6.85 11.17 -15.31
N ASP A 192 -8.07 11.01 -15.83
CA ASP A 192 -9.27 11.72 -15.36
C ASP A 192 -10.02 11.00 -14.22
N ILE A 193 -9.53 9.83 -13.81
CA ILE A 193 -10.06 9.04 -12.70
C ILE A 193 -9.11 9.19 -11.50
N ASP A 194 -9.63 9.75 -10.41
CA ASP A 194 -8.93 9.80 -9.14
C ASP A 194 -8.86 8.38 -8.53
N PRO A 195 -7.65 7.80 -8.34
CA PRO A 195 -7.50 6.47 -7.74
C PRO A 195 -8.07 6.34 -6.33
N THR A 196 -8.16 7.44 -5.58
CA THR A 196 -8.62 7.44 -4.18
C THR A 196 -10.15 7.38 -4.07
N ASP A 197 -10.87 7.79 -5.12
CA ASP A 197 -12.32 7.67 -5.24
C ASP A 197 -12.69 6.28 -5.77
N THR A 198 -12.88 5.33 -4.85
CA THR A 198 -13.17 3.93 -5.19
C THR A 198 -14.46 3.76 -5.98
N ASN A 199 -15.42 4.68 -5.88
CA ASN A 199 -16.64 4.66 -6.69
C ASN A 199 -16.32 5.00 -8.15
N LYS A 200 -15.49 6.01 -8.42
CA LYS A 200 -15.03 6.33 -9.79
C LYS A 200 -14.17 5.22 -10.37
N VAL A 201 -13.31 4.60 -9.57
CA VAL A 201 -12.50 3.46 -10.01
C VAL A 201 -13.39 2.27 -10.39
N LEU A 202 -14.39 1.94 -9.56
CA LEU A 202 -15.36 0.88 -9.87
C LEU A 202 -16.17 1.19 -11.13
N TRP A 203 -16.60 2.45 -11.31
CA TRP A 203 -17.27 2.90 -12.53
C TRP A 203 -16.37 2.75 -13.77
N SER A 204 -15.10 3.16 -13.68
CA SER A 204 -14.12 3.01 -14.76
C SER A 204 -13.90 1.53 -15.10
N PHE A 205 -13.76 0.67 -14.09
CA PHE A 205 -13.64 -0.77 -14.27
C PHE A 205 -14.85 -1.35 -15.00
N ALA A 206 -16.06 -1.07 -14.51
CA ALA A 206 -17.29 -1.64 -15.05
C ALA A 206 -17.57 -1.19 -16.49
N THR A 207 -17.16 0.02 -16.87
CA THR A 207 -17.49 0.61 -18.18
C THR A 207 -16.38 0.51 -19.22
N LYS A 208 -15.11 0.41 -18.80
CA LYS A 208 -13.96 0.45 -19.71
C LYS A 208 -13.15 -0.84 -19.76
N CYS A 209 -13.15 -1.68 -18.71
CA CYS A 209 -12.39 -2.92 -18.71
C CYS A 209 -13.02 -3.94 -19.68
N HIS A 210 -12.48 -4.02 -20.91
CA HIS A 210 -13.01 -4.93 -21.92
C HIS A 210 -12.87 -6.39 -21.45
N PRO A 211 -13.93 -7.23 -21.46
CA PRO A 211 -13.89 -8.58 -20.89
C PRO A 211 -12.77 -9.50 -21.40
N GLN A 212 -12.45 -9.42 -22.69
CA GLN A 212 -11.36 -10.20 -23.31
C GLN A 212 -10.00 -9.48 -23.40
N LYS A 213 -9.98 -8.15 -23.56
CA LYS A 213 -8.77 -7.39 -23.93
C LYS A 213 -8.22 -6.56 -22.77
N GLY A 214 -9.08 -6.19 -21.82
CA GLY A 214 -8.72 -5.43 -20.63
C GLY A 214 -8.21 -6.30 -19.47
N VAL A 215 -8.05 -7.61 -19.67
CA VAL A 215 -7.53 -8.52 -18.65
C VAL A 215 -6.22 -9.12 -19.13
N VAL A 216 -5.12 -8.68 -18.53
CA VAL A 216 -3.76 -9.08 -18.93
C VAL A 216 -3.13 -9.90 -17.81
N PHE A 217 -2.76 -11.14 -18.13
CA PHE A 217 -2.21 -12.09 -17.17
C PHE A 217 -0.69 -12.16 -17.23
N PHE A 218 -0.06 -12.21 -16.06
CA PHE A 218 1.38 -12.34 -15.88
C PHE A 218 1.65 -13.66 -15.15
N PRO A 219 2.00 -14.73 -15.88
CA PRO A 219 2.16 -16.05 -15.29
C PRO A 219 3.42 -16.13 -14.45
N SER A 220 3.39 -16.99 -13.42
CA SER A 220 4.57 -17.38 -12.61
C SER A 220 5.30 -16.22 -11.90
N THR A 221 4.58 -15.15 -11.55
CA THR A 221 5.10 -14.05 -10.72
C THR A 221 5.21 -14.46 -9.25
N VAL A 222 6.16 -13.87 -8.53
CA VAL A 222 6.34 -14.11 -7.09
C VAL A 222 5.20 -13.46 -6.32
N VAL A 223 4.57 -14.22 -5.42
CA VAL A 223 3.43 -13.76 -4.61
C VAL A 223 3.62 -14.10 -3.14
N PHE A 224 3.00 -13.31 -2.28
CA PHE A 224 3.03 -13.53 -0.84
C PHE A 224 2.18 -14.75 -0.45
N PRO A 225 2.72 -15.71 0.31
CA PRO A 225 2.06 -17.00 0.57
C PRO A 225 0.83 -16.92 1.47
N LEU A 226 0.59 -15.78 2.13
CA LEU A 226 -0.60 -15.57 2.95
C LEU A 226 -1.86 -15.27 2.13
N SER A 227 -1.74 -14.96 0.84
CA SER A 227 -2.88 -14.74 -0.04
C SER A 227 -3.87 -15.92 0.01
N PRO A 228 -5.15 -15.70 0.37
CA PRO A 228 -6.10 -16.77 0.67
C PRO A 228 -6.52 -17.57 -0.55
N TYR A 229 -6.45 -16.97 -1.74
CA TYR A 229 -6.85 -17.59 -3.01
C TYR A 229 -5.82 -18.57 -3.60
N LEU A 230 -4.61 -18.63 -3.04
CA LEU A 230 -3.53 -19.47 -3.58
C LEU A 230 -3.83 -20.96 -3.37
N TYR A 231 -3.65 -21.76 -4.41
CA TYR A 231 -3.67 -23.20 -4.30
C TYR A 231 -2.46 -23.72 -3.51
N PRO A 232 -2.52 -24.94 -2.92
CA PRO A 232 -1.41 -25.48 -2.10
C PRO A 232 -0.04 -25.48 -2.79
N GLU A 233 0.03 -25.85 -4.08
CA GLU A 233 1.28 -25.83 -4.84
C GLU A 233 1.78 -24.41 -5.10
N GLU A 234 0.89 -23.45 -5.34
CA GLU A 234 1.25 -22.04 -5.51
C GLU A 234 1.79 -21.45 -4.20
N LYS A 235 1.17 -21.77 -3.05
CA LYS A 235 1.67 -21.38 -1.72
C LYS A 235 3.07 -21.94 -1.46
N LYS A 236 3.31 -23.19 -1.82
CA LYS A 236 4.61 -23.86 -1.66
C LYS A 236 5.67 -23.22 -2.55
N ASN A 237 5.35 -22.96 -3.81
CA ASN A 237 6.29 -22.42 -4.80
C ASN A 237 6.39 -20.89 -4.77
N ARG A 238 5.51 -20.22 -4.00
CA ARG A 238 5.36 -18.75 -3.91
C ARG A 238 5.19 -18.08 -5.27
N LYS A 239 4.51 -18.77 -6.19
CA LYS A 239 4.29 -18.33 -7.56
C LYS A 239 2.84 -18.55 -7.94
N CYS A 240 2.24 -17.54 -8.56
CA CYS A 240 0.89 -17.57 -9.08
C CYS A 240 0.82 -16.64 -10.29
N THR A 241 -0.23 -16.78 -11.09
CA THR A 241 -0.57 -15.79 -12.11
C THR A 241 -1.11 -14.54 -11.44
N THR A 242 -0.52 -13.40 -11.78
CA THR A 242 -1.04 -12.07 -11.41
C THR A 242 -1.72 -11.41 -12.59
N VAL A 243 -2.47 -10.34 -12.34
CA VAL A 243 -3.38 -9.78 -13.34
C VAL A 243 -3.43 -8.25 -13.30
N ILE A 244 -3.46 -7.66 -14.49
CA ILE A 244 -3.82 -6.25 -14.68
C ILE A 244 -5.20 -6.16 -15.32
N PHE A 245 -6.04 -5.32 -14.74
CA PHE A 245 -7.30 -4.85 -15.31
C PHE A 245 -7.07 -3.48 -15.96
N ASP A 246 -6.93 -3.46 -17.29
CA ASP A 246 -6.81 -2.23 -18.07
C ASP A 246 -8.20 -1.61 -18.25
N CYS A 247 -8.44 -0.53 -17.50
CA CYS A 247 -9.68 0.23 -17.48
C CYS A 247 -9.50 1.61 -18.14
N THR A 248 -8.63 1.69 -19.14
CA THR A 248 -8.37 2.91 -19.90
C THR A 248 -8.90 2.78 -21.33
N TRP A 249 -8.96 3.90 -22.05
CA TRP A 249 -9.26 3.85 -23.48
C TRP A 249 -8.14 3.17 -24.28
N PRO A 250 -8.44 2.36 -25.31
CA PRO A 250 -7.43 1.76 -26.17
C PRO A 250 -6.59 2.84 -26.89
N SER A 251 -5.27 2.68 -26.88
CA SER A 251 -4.35 3.66 -27.46
C SER A 251 -4.47 3.80 -28.98
N ASP A 252 -5.02 2.79 -29.65
CA ASP A 252 -5.25 2.75 -31.10
C ASP A 252 -6.62 3.33 -31.50
N TRP A 253 -7.47 3.71 -30.55
CA TRP A 253 -8.73 4.38 -30.86
C TRP A 253 -8.47 5.83 -31.30
N ASN A 254 -9.11 6.21 -32.41
CA ASN A 254 -9.24 7.62 -32.77
C ASN A 254 -10.06 8.35 -31.68
N ASN A 255 -9.77 9.63 -31.45
CA ASN A 255 -10.47 10.47 -30.47
C ASN A 255 -12.00 10.47 -30.70
N ASP A 256 -12.47 10.28 -31.94
CA ASP A 256 -13.90 10.20 -32.27
C ASP A 256 -14.61 8.99 -31.62
N TYR A 257 -13.88 7.95 -31.24
CA TYR A 257 -14.41 6.78 -30.54
C TYR A 257 -14.39 6.93 -29.02
N ILE A 258 -13.66 7.92 -28.49
CA ILE A 258 -13.61 8.17 -27.05
C ILE A 258 -14.84 8.99 -26.67
N PRO A 259 -15.80 8.42 -25.91
CA PRO A 259 -17.01 9.15 -25.55
C PRO A 259 -16.68 10.32 -24.61
N GLN A 260 -17.40 11.44 -24.79
CA GLN A 260 -17.34 12.54 -23.84
C GLN A 260 -17.87 12.07 -22.48
N LYS A 261 -17.13 12.38 -21.41
CA LYS A 261 -17.56 12.12 -20.05
C LYS A 261 -18.89 12.84 -19.78
N GLY A 262 -19.83 12.12 -19.17
CA GLY A 262 -21.15 12.66 -18.85
C GLY A 262 -21.24 13.17 -17.41
N SER A 263 -20.55 14.27 -17.09
CA SER A 263 -20.46 14.78 -15.72
C SER A 263 -20.59 16.30 -15.66
N PHE A 264 -20.82 16.83 -14.44
CA PHE A 264 -21.02 18.26 -14.23
C PHE A 264 -19.80 19.09 -14.69
N ASP A 265 -18.60 18.60 -14.43
CA ASP A 265 -17.31 19.20 -14.80
C ASP A 265 -16.99 19.12 -16.30
N SER A 266 -17.70 18.29 -17.08
CA SER A 266 -17.40 18.03 -18.50
C SER A 266 -18.49 18.44 -19.49
N LEU A 267 -19.76 18.39 -19.10
CA LEU A 267 -20.90 18.71 -19.98
C LEU A 267 -21.34 20.17 -19.90
N TRP A 268 -20.97 20.90 -18.85
CA TRP A 268 -21.43 22.27 -18.61
C TRP A 268 -20.32 23.30 -18.82
N PRO A 269 -20.59 24.48 -19.38
CA PRO A 269 -19.60 25.56 -19.47
C PRO A 269 -19.08 25.98 -18.09
N LYS A 270 -17.80 26.37 -17.99
CA LYS A 270 -17.17 26.78 -16.72
C LYS A 270 -17.96 27.85 -15.98
N GLU A 271 -18.50 28.84 -16.69
CA GLU A 271 -19.34 29.89 -16.11
C GLU A 271 -20.58 29.33 -15.39
N ILE A 272 -21.22 28.30 -15.97
CA ILE A 272 -22.36 27.63 -15.33
C ILE A 272 -21.90 26.82 -14.13
N GLN A 273 -20.75 26.13 -14.25
CA GLN A 273 -20.20 25.38 -13.13
C GLN A 273 -19.93 26.29 -11.93
N GLU A 274 -19.20 27.39 -12.15
CA GLU A 274 -18.87 28.40 -11.13
C GLU A 274 -20.12 29.06 -10.55
N LYS A 275 -21.10 29.40 -11.39
CA LYS A 275 -22.39 29.95 -10.93
C LYS A 275 -23.15 28.97 -10.04
N VAL A 276 -23.18 27.69 -10.38
CA VAL A 276 -23.89 26.69 -9.55
C VAL A 276 -23.16 26.48 -8.23
N LEU A 277 -21.83 26.35 -8.26
CA LEU A 277 -21.01 26.15 -7.05
C LEU A 277 -21.04 27.37 -6.11
N SER A 278 -21.00 28.59 -6.65
CA SER A 278 -21.03 29.82 -5.84
C SER A 278 -22.39 30.08 -5.17
N ASN A 279 -23.49 29.60 -5.77
CA ASN A 279 -24.84 29.76 -5.23
C ASN A 279 -25.34 28.49 -4.53
N TRP A 280 -24.46 27.51 -4.24
CA TRP A 280 -24.87 26.19 -3.73
C TRP A 280 -25.70 26.29 -2.44
N THR A 281 -25.26 27.12 -1.49
CA THR A 281 -25.98 27.39 -0.24
C THR A 281 -27.26 28.20 -0.46
N ASP A 282 -27.26 29.12 -1.43
CA ASP A 282 -28.40 29.96 -1.74
C ASP A 282 -29.54 29.14 -2.38
N TYR A 283 -29.21 28.02 -3.02
CA TYR A 283 -30.19 27.02 -3.48
C TYR A 283 -30.73 26.12 -2.36
N GLY A 284 -30.24 26.28 -1.12
CA GLY A 284 -30.67 25.53 0.05
C GLY A 284 -29.91 24.22 0.29
N PHE A 285 -28.80 23.97 -0.41
CA PHE A 285 -27.92 22.85 -0.11
C PHE A 285 -26.92 23.22 1.00
N SER A 286 -26.62 22.31 1.91
CA SER A 286 -25.51 22.49 2.84
C SER A 286 -24.18 22.33 2.11
N ASN A 287 -23.17 23.12 2.52
CA ASN A 287 -21.80 22.74 2.24
C ASN A 287 -21.58 21.39 2.94
N TYR A 288 -21.26 20.35 2.17
CA TYR A 288 -20.87 19.07 2.74
C TYR A 288 -19.54 19.28 3.47
N GLU A 289 -19.59 19.36 4.80
CA GLU A 289 -18.43 19.02 5.62
C GLU A 289 -18.30 17.50 5.54
N VAL A 290 -17.20 17.04 4.96
CA VAL A 290 -16.82 15.63 5.00
C VAL A 290 -16.37 15.37 6.44
N GLU A 291 -17.22 14.73 7.24
CA GLU A 291 -16.80 14.06 8.49
C GLU A 291 -15.88 12.87 8.17
#